data_AF-A0A2D7XBX8-F1
#
_entry.id   AF-A0A2D7XBX8-F1
#
_cell.length_a   1.000
_cell.length_b   1.000
_cell.length_c   1.000
_cell.angle_alpha   90.00
_cell.angle_beta   90.00
_cell.angle_gamma   90.00
#
_symmetry.space_group_name_H-M   'P 1'
#
loop_
_entity.id
_entity.type
_entity.pdbx_description
1 polymer ?
#
loop_
_entity_poly.entity_id
_entity_poly.type
_entity_poly.pdbx_seq_one_letter_code
_entity_poly.pdbx_strand_id
1 'polypeptide(L)' 'MKLTKSQKEALEKFSDGKWHSAYDVQSGLNTLNALFNKGLLDRKAGLGSMAFPRNGIKFKLKENGDG' A
#
# COMPACT_ATOMS: atom_id res chain seq x y z
N MET A 1 2.48 -15.00 9.93
CA MET A 1 3.48 -14.50 8.95
C MET A 1 4.21 -13.30 9.55
N LYS A 2 5.55 -13.23 9.56
CA LYS A 2 6.28 -12.11 10.19
C LYS A 2 6.46 -10.95 9.18
N LEU A 3 6.13 -9.73 9.60
CA LEU A 3 6.38 -8.52 8.81
C LEU A 3 7.82 -8.03 9.01
N THR A 4 8.47 -7.59 7.94
CA THR A 4 9.78 -6.93 8.02
C THR A 4 9.65 -5.53 8.65
N LYS A 5 10.76 -4.94 9.09
CA LYS A 5 10.77 -3.57 9.66
C LYS A 5 10.12 -2.57 8.68
N SER A 6 10.56 -2.58 7.42
CA SER A 6 10.04 -1.68 6.38
C SER A 6 8.56 -1.92 6.05
N GLN A 7 8.05 -3.13 6.21
CA GLN A 7 6.62 -3.43 6.03
C GLN A 7 5.77 -2.85 7.16
N LYS A 8 6.27 -2.90 8.40
CA LYS A 8 5.59 -2.28 9.55
C LYS A 8 5.57 -0.76 9.43
N GLU A 9 6.73 -0.16 9.15
CA GLU A 9 6.86 1.29 8.95
C GLU A 9 5.97 1.77 7.79
N ALA A 10 5.84 0.98 6.72
CA ALA A 10 4.92 1.30 5.64
C ALA A 10 3.45 1.25 6.08
N LEU A 11 3.03 0.22 6.84
CA LEU A 11 1.65 0.11 7.34
C LEU A 11 1.25 1.26 8.25
N GLU A 12 2.14 1.72 9.12
CA GLU A 12 1.90 2.86 10.01
C GLU A 12 1.53 4.13 9.22
N LYS A 13 2.07 4.28 8.00
CA LYS A 13 1.76 5.41 7.12
C LYS A 13 0.37 5.35 6.47
N PHE A 14 -0.30 4.19 6.50
CA PHE A 14 -1.69 4.03 6.04
C PHE A 14 -2.71 4.03 7.19
N SER A 15 -2.28 4.34 8.42
CA SER A 15 -3.14 4.37 9.61
C SER A 15 -4.25 5.42 9.55
N ASP A 16 -4.14 6.41 8.67
CA ASP A 16 -5.17 7.43 8.46
C ASP A 16 -6.37 6.94 7.62
N GLY A 17 -6.33 5.70 7.13
CA GLY A 17 -7.41 5.09 6.34
C GLY A 17 -7.61 5.72 4.97
N LYS A 18 -6.66 6.53 4.48
CA LYS A 18 -6.74 7.19 3.16
C LYS A 18 -5.99 6.41 2.09
N TRP A 19 -6.32 6.75 0.84
CA TRP A 19 -5.61 6.23 -0.33
C TRP A 19 -4.33 7.02 -0.55
N HIS A 20 -3.19 6.36 -0.38
CA HIS A 20 -1.87 6.94 -0.63
C HIS A 20 -1.13 6.18 -1.73
N SER A 21 -0.36 6.91 -2.53
CA SER A 21 0.56 6.32 -3.49
C SER A 21 1.89 5.94 -2.84
N ALA A 22 2.72 5.18 -3.55
CA ALA A 22 4.06 4.82 -3.06
C ALA A 22 4.93 6.07 -2.81
N TYR A 23 4.68 7.14 -3.57
CA TYR A 23 5.33 8.43 -3.40
C TYR A 23 4.90 9.13 -2.12
N ASP A 24 3.60 9.19 -1.84
CA ASP A 24 3.04 9.88 -0.66
C ASP A 24 3.59 9.30 0.66
N VAL A 25 3.66 7.97 0.75
CA VAL A 25 4.19 7.27 1.93
C VAL A 25 5.70 7.03 1.86
N GLN A 26 6.39 7.59 0.87
CA GLN A 26 7.83 7.41 0.62
C GLN A 26 8.28 5.94 0.81
N SER A 27 7.52 5.00 0.24
CA SER A 27 7.75 3.56 0.40
C SER A 27 7.98 2.89 -0.95
N GLY A 28 8.76 1.82 -0.97
CA GLY A 28 8.99 1.05 -2.17
C GLY A 28 7.72 0.33 -2.64
N LEU A 29 7.45 0.36 -3.95
CA LEU A 29 6.35 -0.40 -4.56
C LEU A 29 6.41 -1.90 -4.23
N ASN A 30 7.62 -2.47 -4.12
CA ASN A 30 7.80 -3.87 -3.74
C ASN A 30 7.29 -4.15 -2.31
N THR A 31 7.53 -3.23 -1.38
CA THR A 31 7.02 -3.32 0.00
C THR A 31 5.50 -3.25 0.03
N LEU A 32 4.92 -2.30 -0.71
CA LEU A 32 3.45 -2.12 -0.77
C LEU A 32 2.76 -3.28 -1.49
N ASN A 33 3.33 -3.78 -2.58
CA ASN A 33 2.85 -4.98 -3.26
C ASN A 33 2.94 -6.21 -2.36
N ALA A 34 4.00 -6.36 -1.57
CA ALA A 34 4.11 -7.44 -0.61
C ALA A 34 3.02 -7.36 0.48
N LEU A 35 2.69 -6.16 0.96
CA LEU A 35 1.61 -5.94 1.92
C LEU A 35 0.22 -6.21 1.31
N PHE A 36 0.00 -5.77 0.07
CA PHE A 36 -1.21 -6.07 -0.71
C PHE A 36 -1.37 -7.59 -0.92
N ASN A 37 -0.30 -8.29 -1.35
CA ASN A 37 -0.31 -9.74 -1.53
C ASN A 37 -0.53 -10.51 -0.21
N LYS A 38 -0.25 -9.88 0.94
CA LYS A 38 -0.57 -10.40 2.28
C LYS A 38 -1.99 -10.09 2.73
N GLY A 39 -2.77 -9.38 1.93
CA GLY A 39 -4.14 -8.96 2.25
C GLY A 39 -4.24 -7.83 3.28
N LEU A 40 -3.15 -7.08 3.53
CA LEU A 40 -3.13 -6.00 4.52
C LEU A 40 -3.45 -4.62 3.93
N LEU A 41 -3.30 -4.48 2.62
CA LEU A 41 -3.64 -3.27 1.88
C LEU A 41 -4.62 -3.62 0.77
N ASP A 42 -5.51 -2.68 0.46
CA ASP A 42 -6.22 -2.65 -0.82
C ASP A 42 -5.41 -1.85 -1.84
N ARG A 43 -5.54 -2.22 -3.13
CA ARG A 43 -4.84 -1.57 -4.24
C ARG A 43 -5.84 -1.11 -5.29
N LYS A 44 -5.70 0.13 -5.76
CA LYS A 44 -6.35 0.61 -6.99
C LYS A 44 -5.32 1.21 -7.94
N ALA A 45 -5.43 0.85 -9.21
CA ALA A 45 -4.63 1.40 -10.30
C ALA A 45 -5.51 2.38 -11.10
N GLY A 46 -5.06 3.62 -11.27
CA GLY A 46 -5.74 4.58 -12.15
C GLY A 46 -5.46 4.29 -13.63
N LEU A 47 -6.37 4.71 -14.52
CA LEU A 47 -6.09 4.80 -15.95
C LEU A 47 -4.86 5.72 -16.15
N GLY A 48 -3.71 5.14 -16.51
CA GLY A 48 -2.42 5.83 -16.59
C GLY A 48 -1.28 5.24 -15.75
N SER A 49 -1.53 4.20 -14.93
CA SER A 49 -0.50 3.53 -14.11
C SER A 49 0.68 2.95 -14.91
N MET A 50 0.53 2.80 -16.24
CA MET A 50 1.56 2.26 -17.13
C MET A 50 2.68 3.26 -17.41
N ALA A 51 2.42 4.58 -17.27
CA ALA A 51 3.42 5.63 -17.48
C ALA A 51 4.14 6.05 -16.18
N PHE A 52 3.47 5.99 -15.02
CA PHE A 52 4.02 6.42 -13.73
C PHE A 52 3.61 5.48 -12.59
N PRO A 53 4.31 4.35 -12.40
CA PRO A 53 3.87 3.30 -11.47
C PRO A 53 3.85 3.76 -10.00
N ARG A 54 4.70 4.72 -9.60
CA ARG A 54 4.75 5.21 -8.22
C ARG A 54 3.62 6.16 -7.82
N ASN A 55 3.06 6.90 -8.78
CA ASN A 55 1.97 7.86 -8.55
C ASN A 55 0.61 7.31 -8.98
N GLY A 56 0.62 6.41 -9.97
CA GLY A 56 -0.59 5.84 -10.56
C GLY A 56 -1.18 4.66 -9.79
N ILE A 57 -0.43 4.08 -8.85
CA ILE A 57 -0.91 3.00 -7.97
C ILE A 57 -1.13 3.57 -6.58
N LYS A 58 -2.37 3.46 -6.09
CA LYS A 58 -2.75 3.89 -4.74
C LYS A 58 -3.10 2.67 -3.90
N PHE A 59 -2.71 2.75 -2.64
CA PHE A 59 -2.97 1.74 -1.62
C PHE A 59 -3.73 2.37 -0.45
N LYS A 60 -4.55 1.59 0.23
CA LYS A 60 -5.21 1.95 1.49
C LYS A 60 -5.07 0.78 2.44
N LEU A 61 -5.04 1.02 3.75
CA LEU A 61 -5.16 -0.06 4.74
C LEU A 61 -6.44 -0.84 4.47
N LYS A 62 -6.34 -2.16 4.31
CA LYS A 62 -7.52 -3.00 4.20
C LYS A 62 -8.22 -2.94 5.55
N GLU A 63 -9.46 -2.47 5.57
CA GLU A 63 -10.29 -2.59 6.76
C GLU A 63 -10.41 -4.09 7.00
N ASN A 64 -9.77 -4.60 8.05
CA ASN A 64 -9.99 -5.96 8.51
C ASN A 64 -11.49 -6.05 8.79
N GLY A 65 -12.23 -6.66 7.87
CA GLY A 65 -13.54 -7.20 8.17
C GLY A 65 -13.30 -8.27 9.23
N ASP A 66 -13.50 -7.88 10.48
CA ASP A 66 -13.92 -8.80 11.52
C ASP A 66 -15.25 -9.40 11.02
N GLY A 67 -15.20 -10.66 10.61
CA GLY A 67 -16.31 -11.45 10.10
C GLY A 67 -16.02 -12.92 10.32
#